data_AF-A0A119A107-F1
#
_entry.id   AF-A0A119A107-F1
#
_cell.length_a   1.000
_cell.length_b   1.000
_cell.length_c   1.000
_cell.angle_alpha   90.00
_cell.angle_beta   90.00
_cell.angle_gamma   90.00
#
_symmetry.space_group_name_H-M   'P 1'
#
loop_
_entity.id
_entity.type
_entity.pdbx_description
1 polymer ?
#
loop_
_entity_poly.entity_id
_entity_poly.type
_entity_poly.pdbx_seq_one_letter_code
_entity_poly.pdbx_strand_id
1 'polypeptide(L)'
;MAQRVAIARGLVASPRMLLLDEPFGALDALTRQHMQDELLAIRARAKITTVLVTHDVEEAIFLADRVLEPRPGRIKQVVNIALPHLRQRSSFEFHQLREELLHELTCEGPYQRPVREQIRNLPLAFIAC
;
A
#
# COMPACT_ATOMS: atom_id res chain seq x y z
N MET A 1 -3.61 -20.76 -6.05
CA MET A 1 -4.81 -21.27 -5.34
C MET A 1 -4.61 -21.45 -3.83
N ALA A 2 -3.50 -22.01 -3.36
CA ALA A 2 -3.27 -22.27 -1.92
C ALA A 2 -3.42 -21.03 -1.00
N GLN A 3 -2.93 -19.87 -1.44
CA GLN A 3 -2.95 -18.65 -0.62
C GLN A 3 -4.36 -18.09 -0.40
N ARG A 4 -5.22 -18.16 -1.41
CA ARG A 4 -6.65 -17.80 -1.30
C ARG A 4 -7.38 -18.69 -0.30
N VAL A 5 -7.08 -20.00 -0.29
CA VAL A 5 -7.63 -20.95 0.69
C VAL A 5 -7.13 -20.63 2.10
N ALA A 6 -5.87 -20.23 2.25
CA ALA A 6 -5.31 -19.85 3.56
C ALA A 6 -6.02 -18.63 4.16
N ILE A 7 -6.27 -17.59 3.36
CA ILE A 7 -7.02 -16.40 3.79
C ILE A 7 -8.45 -16.79 4.18
N ALA A 8 -9.14 -17.56 3.32
CA ALA A 8 -10.50 -18.02 3.60
C ALA A 8 -10.59 -18.85 4.90
N ARG A 9 -9.60 -19.72 5.15
CA ARG A 9 -9.52 -20.51 6.38
C ARG A 9 -9.37 -19.62 7.63
N GLY A 10 -8.58 -18.56 7.56
CA GLY A 10 -8.47 -17.59 8.65
C GLY A 10 -9.79 -16.85 8.93
N LEU A 11 -10.58 -16.61 7.87
CA LEU A 11 -11.84 -15.87 7.96
C LEU A 11 -13.03 -16.73 8.41
N VAL A 12 -12.99 -18.06 8.23
CA VAL A 12 -14.15 -18.94 8.48
C VAL A 12 -14.67 -18.86 9.92
N ALA A 13 -13.77 -18.60 10.87
CA ALA A 13 -14.11 -18.47 12.29
C ALA A 13 -14.64 -17.07 12.67
N SER A 14 -14.85 -16.17 11.71
CA SER A 14 -15.23 -14.76 11.95
C SER A 14 -14.36 -14.10 13.03
N PRO A 15 -13.03 -14.11 12.88
CA PRO A 15 -12.13 -13.62 13.92
C PRO A 15 -12.27 -12.11 14.12
N ARG A 16 -11.99 -11.63 15.32
CA ARG A 16 -11.88 -10.19 15.60
C ARG A 16 -10.62 -9.57 14.98
N MET A 17 -9.58 -10.38 14.80
CA MET A 17 -8.28 -9.97 14.25
C MET A 17 -7.76 -11.00 13.25
N LEU A 18 -7.24 -10.53 12.12
CA LEU A 18 -6.61 -11.33 11.08
C LEU A 18 -5.14 -10.92 10.96
N LEU A 19 -4.23 -11.88 11.13
CA LEU A 19 -2.79 -11.69 10.98
C LEU A 19 -2.34 -12.37 9.69
N LEU A 20 -1.65 -11.63 8.82
CA LEU A 20 -1.19 -12.11 7.54
C LEU A 20 0.30 -11.84 7.38
N ASP A 21 1.07 -12.88 7.12
CA ASP A 21 2.51 -12.78 6.85
C ASP A 21 2.75 -13.09 5.37
N GLU A 22 3.20 -12.09 4.61
CA GLU A 22 3.48 -12.16 3.17
C GLU A 22 2.35 -12.83 2.34
N PRO A 23 1.07 -12.43 2.51
CA PRO A 23 -0.08 -13.17 1.98
C PRO A 23 -0.25 -13.08 0.46
N PHE A 24 0.56 -12.28 -0.24
CA PHE A 24 0.46 -12.14 -1.70
C PHE A 24 1.80 -12.31 -2.44
N GLY A 25 2.89 -12.60 -1.73
CA GLY A 25 4.24 -12.67 -2.31
C GLY A 25 4.41 -13.75 -3.38
N ALA A 26 3.63 -14.85 -3.32
CA ALA A 26 3.71 -15.95 -4.28
C ALA A 26 2.70 -15.83 -5.46
N LEU A 27 2.04 -14.68 -5.61
CA LEU A 27 1.04 -14.45 -6.66
C LEU A 27 1.62 -13.60 -7.80
N ASP A 28 1.16 -13.88 -9.03
CA ASP A 28 1.38 -12.99 -10.18
C ASP A 28 0.65 -11.65 -9.99
N ALA A 29 1.03 -10.65 -10.78
CA ALA A 29 0.57 -9.28 -10.60
C ALA A 29 -0.97 -9.12 -10.69
N LEU A 30 -1.63 -9.79 -11.64
CA LEU A 30 -3.07 -9.68 -11.82
C LEU A 30 -3.82 -10.39 -10.68
N THR A 31 -3.39 -11.60 -10.33
CA THR A 31 -3.99 -12.34 -9.22
C THR A 31 -3.78 -11.62 -7.89
N ARG A 32 -2.59 -11.02 -7.68
CA ARG A 32 -2.28 -10.20 -6.50
C ARG A 32 -3.24 -9.03 -6.37
N GLN A 33 -3.38 -8.23 -7.43
CA GLN A 33 -4.29 -7.07 -7.42
C GLN A 33 -5.73 -7.48 -7.08
N HIS A 34 -6.23 -8.52 -7.75
CA HIS A 34 -7.57 -9.05 -7.49
C HIS A 34 -7.72 -9.50 -6.02
N MET A 35 -6.73 -10.19 -5.48
CA MET A 35 -6.77 -10.69 -4.10
C MET A 35 -6.68 -9.56 -3.06
N GLN A 36 -5.92 -8.50 -3.33
CA GLN A 36 -5.86 -7.31 -2.49
C GLN A 36 -7.23 -6.60 -2.44
N ASP A 37 -7.91 -6.49 -3.58
CA ASP A 37 -9.24 -5.87 -3.68
C ASP A 37 -10.29 -6.69 -2.91
N GLU A 38 -10.26 -8.03 -3.02
CA GLU A 38 -11.13 -8.93 -2.25
C GLU A 38 -10.87 -8.81 -0.74
N LEU A 39 -9.62 -8.73 -0.31
CA LEU A 39 -9.29 -8.54 1.11
C LEU A 39 -9.87 -7.23 1.65
N LEU A 40 -9.79 -6.13 0.90
CA LEU A 40 -10.39 -4.86 1.27
C LEU A 40 -11.92 -4.96 1.35
N ALA A 41 -12.55 -5.63 0.39
CA ALA A 41 -14.01 -5.83 0.39
C ALA A 41 -14.47 -6.64 1.62
N ILE A 42 -13.76 -7.71 1.96
CA ILE A 42 -14.04 -8.53 3.14
C ILE A 42 -13.86 -7.71 4.42
N ARG A 43 -12.74 -7.00 4.54
CA ARG A 43 -12.45 -6.14 5.69
C ARG A 43 -13.55 -5.10 5.90
N ALA A 44 -14.01 -4.45 4.83
CA ALA A 44 -15.07 -3.45 4.89
C ALA A 44 -16.41 -4.03 5.38
N ARG A 45 -16.77 -5.25 4.92
CA ARG A 45 -18.02 -5.92 5.29
C ARG A 45 -17.97 -6.50 6.71
N ALA A 46 -16.89 -7.20 7.05
CA ALA A 46 -16.76 -7.94 8.30
C ALA A 46 -16.18 -7.09 9.45
N LYS A 47 -15.67 -5.89 9.18
CA LYS A 47 -15.05 -4.96 10.15
C LYS A 47 -13.94 -5.62 10.99
N ILE A 48 -13.18 -6.50 10.35
CA ILE A 48 -12.08 -7.25 10.99
C ILE A 48 -10.85 -6.33 11.10
N THR A 49 -10.16 -6.39 12.22
CA THR A 49 -8.86 -5.73 12.36
C THR A 49 -7.79 -6.58 11.68
N THR A 50 -7.11 -6.05 10.66
CA THR A 50 -6.09 -6.80 9.91
C THR A 50 -4.72 -6.22 10.18
N VAL A 51 -3.75 -7.10 10.47
CA VAL A 51 -2.31 -6.77 10.49
C VAL A 51 -1.64 -7.59 9.40
N LEU A 52 -0.87 -6.90 8.58
CA LEU A 52 -0.21 -7.46 7.41
C LEU A 52 1.29 -7.16 7.49
N VAL A 53 2.11 -8.18 7.26
CA VAL A 53 3.54 -8.04 7.01
C VAL A 53 3.76 -8.20 5.51
N THR A 54 4.46 -7.24 4.91
CA THR A 54 4.79 -7.23 3.49
C THR A 54 6.12 -6.52 3.26
N HIS A 55 6.84 -6.96 2.24
CA HIS A 55 8.02 -6.29 1.70
C HIS A 55 7.69 -5.33 0.54
N ASP A 56 6.42 -5.24 0.12
CA ASP A 56 5.97 -4.38 -0.97
C ASP A 56 5.33 -3.08 -0.41
N VAL A 57 5.96 -1.94 -0.70
CA VAL A 57 5.50 -0.62 -0.24
C VAL A 57 4.18 -0.22 -0.90
N GLU A 58 3.96 -0.55 -2.18
CA GLU A 58 2.69 -0.23 -2.84
C GLU A 58 1.55 -1.03 -2.22
N GLU A 59 1.78 -2.28 -1.86
CA GLU A 59 0.82 -3.11 -1.14
C GLU A 59 0.48 -2.50 0.24
N ALA A 60 1.50 -2.10 1.00
CA ALA A 60 1.31 -1.46 2.30
C ALA A 60 0.46 -0.18 2.17
N ILE A 61 0.77 0.68 1.20
CA ILE A 61 0.01 1.91 0.93
C ILE A 61 -1.37 1.61 0.39
N PHE A 62 -1.58 0.52 -0.34
CA PHE A 62 -2.89 0.20 -0.88
C PHE A 62 -3.84 -0.35 0.19
N LEU A 63 -3.35 -1.21 1.08
CA LEU A 63 -4.18 -1.95 2.03
C LEU A 63 -4.31 -1.30 3.41
N ALA A 64 -3.28 -0.57 3.87
CA ALA A 64 -3.18 -0.20 5.29
C ALA A 64 -3.71 1.22 5.58
N ASP A 65 -4.27 1.40 6.77
CA ASP A 65 -4.49 2.74 7.34
C ASP A 65 -3.21 3.35 7.90
N ARG A 66 -2.32 2.48 8.38
CA ARG A 66 -1.07 2.83 9.05
C ARG A 66 0.01 1.84 8.65
N VAL A 67 1.19 2.36 8.32
CA VAL A 67 2.39 1.57 8.03
C VAL A 67 3.35 1.76 9.20
N LEU A 68 3.85 0.65 9.72
CA LEU A 68 4.79 0.64 10.84
C LEU A 68 6.17 0.31 10.29
N GLU A 69 7.14 1.17 10.52
CA GLU A 69 8.52 0.89 10.17
C GLU A 69 9.17 0.05 11.28
N PRO A 70 9.57 -1.20 11.00
CA PRO A 70 10.22 -2.04 11.98
C PRO A 70 11.69 -1.64 12.16
N ARG A 71 12.13 -1.55 13.41
CA ARG A 71 13.53 -1.69 13.82
C ARG A 71 13.65 -2.94 14.70
N PRO A 72 14.81 -3.60 14.77
CA PRO A 72 14.96 -4.79 15.62
C PRO A 72 14.44 -4.54 17.05
N GLY A 73 13.36 -5.23 17.42
CA GLY A 73 12.70 -5.14 18.73
C GLY A 73 11.94 -3.83 19.03
N ARG A 74 11.81 -2.89 18.08
CA ARG A 74 11.12 -1.59 18.30
C ARG A 74 10.43 -1.09 17.02
N ILE A 75 9.39 -0.28 17.19
CA ILE A 75 8.82 0.47 16.07
C ILE A 75 9.60 1.78 15.96
N LYS A 76 10.21 2.04 14.79
CA LYS A 76 10.93 3.31 14.53
C LYS A 76 9.94 4.44 14.32
N GLN A 77 8.96 4.21 13.44
CA GLN A 77 8.01 5.21 12.99
C GLN A 77 6.67 4.56 12.67
N VAL A 78 5.60 5.33 12.81
CA VAL A 78 4.26 4.97 12.36
C VAL A 78 3.80 6.04 11.37
N VAL A 79 3.56 5.64 10.13
CA VAL A 79 3.10 6.52 9.06
C VAL A 79 1.60 6.32 8.88
N ASN A 80 0.84 7.41 9.01
CA ASN A 80 -0.61 7.38 8.78
C ASN A 80 -0.88 7.60 7.29
N ILE A 81 -1.62 6.68 6.68
CA ILE A 81 -2.01 6.77 5.28
C ILE A 81 -3.29 7.59 5.18
N ALA A 82 -3.16 8.90 4.97
CA ALA A 82 -4.29 9.83 4.89
C ALA A 82 -5.15 9.65 3.61
N LEU A 83 -4.75 8.79 2.69
CA LEU A 83 -5.52 8.49 1.47
C LEU A 83 -6.78 7.67 1.82
N PRO A 84 -7.97 8.10 1.38
CA PRO A 84 -9.19 7.34 1.61
C PRO A 84 -9.14 5.98 0.89
N HIS A 85 -9.85 4.98 1.43
CA HIS A 85 -9.99 3.67 0.79
C HIS A 85 -10.69 3.77 -0.57
N LEU A 86 -10.51 2.74 -1.42
CA LEU A 86 -10.69 2.80 -2.88
C LEU A 86 -9.59 3.62 -3.55
N ARG A 87 -8.35 3.43 -3.08
CA ARG A 87 -7.16 4.13 -3.56
C ARG A 87 -6.91 3.80 -5.02
N GLN A 88 -6.59 4.81 -5.82
CA GLN A 88 -6.17 4.61 -7.20
C GLN A 88 -4.64 4.53 -7.23
N ARG A 89 -4.10 3.38 -7.60
CA ARG A 89 -2.63 3.16 -7.66
C ARG A 89 -1.93 4.12 -8.63
N SER A 90 -2.67 4.58 -9.65
CA SER A 90 -2.21 5.53 -10.66
C SER A 90 -2.37 7.01 -10.25
N SER A 91 -2.90 7.29 -9.05
CA SER A 91 -3.09 8.67 -8.61
C SER A 91 -1.74 9.31 -8.28
N PHE A 92 -1.64 10.61 -8.53
CA PHE A 92 -0.44 11.36 -8.21
C PHE A 92 -0.11 11.29 -6.71
N GLU A 93 -1.14 11.40 -5.86
CA GLU A 93 -1.01 11.35 -4.41
C GLU A 93 -0.51 9.98 -3.93
N PHE A 94 -0.96 8.89 -4.55
CA PHE A 94 -0.49 7.54 -4.26
C PHE A 94 1.00 7.39 -4.57
N HIS A 95 1.41 7.78 -5.78
CA HIS A 95 2.82 7.75 -6.19
C HIS A 95 3.70 8.61 -5.29
N GLN A 96 3.24 9.80 -4.94
CA GLN A 96 4.00 10.68 -4.06
C GLN A 96 4.19 10.06 -2.66
N LEU A 97 3.14 9.48 -2.08
CA LEU A 97 3.24 8.81 -0.80
C LEU A 97 4.16 7.58 -0.84
N ARG A 98 4.19 6.89 -1.98
CA ARG A 98 5.12 5.79 -2.23
C ARG A 98 6.58 6.26 -2.20
N GLU A 99 6.90 7.35 -2.89
CA GLU A 99 8.24 7.92 -2.87
C GLU A 99 8.65 8.37 -1.46
N GLU A 100 7.74 9.02 -0.72
CA GLU A 100 7.96 9.44 0.66
C GLU A 100 8.26 8.25 1.57
N LEU A 101 7.42 7.22 1.56
CA LEU A 101 7.61 6.02 2.37
C LEU A 101 8.86 5.24 2.00
N LEU A 102 9.16 5.09 0.71
CA LEU A 102 10.40 4.43 0.26
C LEU A 102 11.63 5.18 0.77
N HIS A 103 11.61 6.51 0.73
CA HIS A 103 12.70 7.32 1.26
C HIS A 103 12.85 7.15 2.77
N GLU A 104 11.76 7.21 3.54
CA GLU A 104 11.79 7.01 4.99
C GLU A 104 12.33 5.64 5.41
N LEU A 105 12.04 4.60 4.63
CA LEU A 105 12.47 3.22 4.87
C LEU A 105 13.93 2.95 4.46
N THR A 106 14.48 3.69 3.50
CA THR A 106 15.81 3.40 2.89
C THR A 106 16.89 4.43 3.20
N CYS A 107 16.53 5.69 3.45
CA CYS A 107 17.45 6.80 3.60
C CYS A 107 17.50 7.32 5.03
N GLU A 108 18.64 7.91 5.41
CA GLU A 108 18.76 8.69 6.64
C GLU A 108 18.52 10.18 6.32
N GLY A 109 17.29 10.67 6.53
CA GLY A 109 16.95 12.07 6.33
C GLY A 109 15.47 12.29 5.98
N PRO A 110 14.97 13.53 6.07
CA PRO A 110 13.60 13.84 5.70
C PRO A 110 13.42 13.81 4.18
N TYR A 111 12.35 13.18 3.70
CA TYR A 111 11.97 13.22 2.29
C TYR A 111 11.67 14.65 1.84
N GLN A 112 12.37 15.12 0.81
CA GLN A 112 12.08 16.41 0.19
C GLN A 112 11.19 16.21 -1.02
N ARG A 113 9.93 16.64 -0.90
CA ARG A 113 8.98 16.60 -2.02
C ARG A 113 9.51 17.46 -3.18
N PRO A 114 9.59 16.93 -4.41
CA PRO A 114 10.02 17.72 -5.55
C PRO A 114 9.08 18.90 -5.74
N VAL A 115 9.66 20.07 -6.00
CA VAL A 115 8.90 21.29 -6.32
C VAL A 115 8.15 21.03 -7.62
N ARG A 116 6.84 21.26 -7.62
CA ARG A 116 6.03 21.18 -8.85
C ARG A 116 6.45 22.32 -9.78
N GLU A 117 7.36 22.03 -10.70
CA GLU A 117 7.68 22.97 -11.78
C GLU A 117 6.50 23.01 -12.76
N GLN A 118 5.71 24.07 -12.68
CA GLN A 118 4.76 24.38 -13.73
C GLN A 118 5.54 24.95 -14.91
N ILE A 119 5.66 24.18 -15.98
CA ILE A 119 6.19 24.68 -17.24
C ILE A 119 5.16 25.65 -17.82
N ARG A 120 5.31 26.94 -17.52
CA ARG A 120 4.53 28.01 -18.13
C ARG A 120 5.19 28.36 -19.46
N ASN A 121 4.41 28.41 -20.54
CA ASN A 121 4.85 28.71 -21.91
C ASN A 121 5.59 27.56 -22.61
N LEU A 122 5.04 26.34 -22.59
CA LEU A 122 5.43 25.31 -23.56
C LEU A 122 5.06 25.78 -24.98
N PRO A 123 6.03 25.99 -25.88
CA PRO A 123 5.73 26.34 -27.25
C PRO A 123 4.92 25.21 -27.88
N LEU A 124 3.83 25.54 -28.61
CA LEU A 124 2.98 24.53 -29.28
C LEU A 124 3.76 23.65 -30.27
N ALA A 125 4.93 24.11 -30.74
CA ALA A 125 5.87 23.33 -31.54
C ALA A 125 6.37 22.04 -30.84
N PHE A 126 6.29 21.94 -29.50
CA PHE A 126 6.67 20.74 -28.75
C PHE A 126 5.53 19.72 -28.59
N ILE A 127 4.29 20.06 -28.94
CA ILE A 127 3.10 19.20 -28.77
C ILE A 127 2.61 18.67 -30.14
N ALA A 128 3.05 19.28 -31.24
CA ALA A 128 2.73 18.82 -32.59
C ALA A 128 3.73 17.75 -33.06
N CYS A 129 3.34 16.48 -32.96
CA CYS A 129 3.77 15.41 -33.86
C CYS A 129 2.55 14.93 -34.65
#